data_AF-A0A0F9N7R8-F1
#
_entry.id   AF-A0A0F9N7R8-F1
#
_cell.length_a   1.000
_cell.length_b   1.000
_cell.length_c   1.000
_cell.angle_alpha   90.00
_cell.angle_beta   90.00
_cell.angle_gamma   90.00
#
_symmetry.space_group_name_H-M   'P 1'
#
loop_
_entity.id
_entity.type
_entity.pdbx_description
1 polymer ?
#
loop_
_entity_poly.entity_id
_entity_poly.type
_entity_poly.pdbx_seq_one_letter_code
_entity_poly.pdbx_strand_id
1 'polypeptide(L)'
;MMLTETQIKREKKELWCNFCDTWRMPEWKRWESSIAIIFDLECSHCHDMIFDRVVETKVKTDDERPEEAKKYQRDYRARVREQVLQLYGGKCVCCGETDLHFLTFDHKNGGGTKERRSTGMTGSTFYLSLLKHRRDDIQVLCFNCNCAKWFYGVCPHENK
;
A
#
# COMPACT_ATOMS: atom_id res chain seq x y z
N MET A 1 12.83 42.87 -22.46
CA MET A 1 13.22 41.82 -21.50
C MET A 1 13.20 40.50 -22.25
N MET A 2 14.33 39.80 -22.36
CA MET A 2 14.33 38.46 -22.96
C MET A 2 13.73 37.48 -21.96
N LEU A 3 12.79 36.65 -22.42
CA LEU A 3 12.18 35.59 -21.61
C LEU A 3 13.23 34.51 -21.30
N THR A 4 13.19 33.97 -20.09
CA THR A 4 14.03 32.84 -19.71
C THR A 4 13.58 31.58 -20.45
N GLU A 5 14.49 30.61 -20.59
CA GLU A 5 14.19 29.33 -21.23
C GLU A 5 12.97 28.64 -20.61
N THR A 6 12.81 28.74 -19.28
CA THR A 6 11.65 28.21 -18.55
C THR A 6 10.34 28.95 -18.89
N GLN A 7 10.39 30.27 -19.11
CA GLN A 7 9.22 31.06 -19.49
C GLN A 7 8.73 30.69 -20.90
N ILE A 8 9.66 30.50 -21.84
CA ILE A 8 9.35 30.08 -23.22
C ILE A 8 8.67 28.69 -23.24
N LYS A 9 9.15 27.75 -22.41
CA LYS A 9 8.58 26.40 -22.34
C LYS A 9 7.20 26.35 -21.70
N ARG A 10 6.96 27.22 -20.69
CA ARG A 10 5.63 27.40 -20.09
C ARG A 10 4.62 27.99 -21.07
N GLU A 11 5.02 28.96 -21.89
CA GLU A 11 4.17 29.51 -22.96
C GLU A 11 3.82 28.46 -24.03
N LYS A 12 4.76 27.55 -24.32
CA LYS A 12 4.55 26.40 -25.22
C LYS A 12 3.79 25.22 -24.59
N LYS A 13 3.38 25.33 -23.33
CA LYS A 13 2.69 24.29 -22.55
C LYS A 13 3.45 22.96 -22.47
N GLU A 14 4.77 22.99 -22.59
CA GLU A 14 5.61 21.81 -22.41
C GLU A 14 5.70 21.44 -20.92
N LEU A 15 5.73 20.14 -20.62
CA LEU A 15 5.93 19.60 -19.28
C LEU A 15 7.28 18.90 -19.20
N TRP A 16 7.91 18.97 -18.02
CA TRP A 16 9.14 18.24 -17.74
C TRP A 16 8.83 16.77 -17.50
N CYS A 17 9.51 15.87 -18.21
CA CYS A 17 9.45 14.43 -17.99
C CYS A 17 10.57 14.00 -17.04
N ASN A 18 10.21 13.41 -15.90
CA ASN A 18 11.19 12.95 -14.90
C ASN A 18 11.93 11.66 -15.29
N PHE A 19 11.53 11.01 -16.39
CA PHE A 19 12.13 9.74 -16.83
C PHE A 19 13.25 9.92 -17.86
N CYS A 20 13.07 10.83 -18.82
CA CYS A 20 14.07 11.13 -19.85
C CYS A 20 14.73 12.50 -19.67
N ASP A 21 14.52 13.16 -18.53
CA ASP A 21 15.10 14.45 -18.15
C ASP A 21 15.03 15.50 -19.26
N THR A 22 13.85 15.63 -19.86
CA THR A 22 13.66 16.57 -20.98
C THR A 22 12.23 17.11 -21.03
N TRP A 23 12.08 18.25 -21.68
CA TRP A 23 10.79 18.91 -21.89
C TRP A 23 10.06 18.28 -23.07
N ARG A 24 8.79 17.94 -22.85
CA ARG A 24 7.96 17.27 -23.84
C ARG A 24 6.60 17.94 -23.93
N MET A 25 6.01 17.88 -25.12
CA MET A 25 4.61 18.24 -25.33
C MET A 25 3.72 17.22 -24.59
N PRO A 26 2.71 17.66 -23.81
CA PRO A 26 1.73 16.76 -23.22
C PRO A 26 0.77 16.29 -24.32
N GLU A 27 1.11 15.18 -24.98
CA GLU A 27 0.12 14.44 -25.76
C GLU A 27 -0.83 13.77 -24.76
N TRP A 28 -2.03 14.35 -24.61
CA TRP A 28 -3.05 13.85 -23.69
C TRP A 28 -3.48 12.44 -24.08
N LYS A 29 -2.91 11.44 -23.42
CA LYS A 29 -3.55 10.15 -23.25
C LYS A 29 -3.73 9.94 -21.75
N ARG A 30 -4.97 10.10 -21.31
CA ARG A 30 -5.39 9.72 -19.96
C ARG A 30 -5.40 8.18 -19.93
N TRP A 31 -4.30 7.60 -19.50
CA TRP A 31 -4.16 6.14 -19.40
C TRP A 31 -4.84 5.67 -18.12
N GLU A 32 -6.10 5.27 -18.21
CA GLU A 32 -6.77 4.55 -17.12
C GLU A 32 -6.29 3.11 -17.11
N SER A 33 -5.15 2.85 -16.46
CA SER A 33 -4.73 1.48 -16.13
C SER A 33 -4.77 1.29 -14.61
N SER A 34 -5.14 0.09 -14.19
CA SER A 34 -5.30 -0.34 -12.79
C SER A 34 -4.00 -0.31 -11.95
N ILE A 35 -2.89 0.16 -12.53
CA ILE A 35 -1.53 0.21 -11.98
C ILE A 35 -1.15 1.68 -11.67
N ALA A 36 -2.12 2.56 -11.45
CA ALA A 36 -1.91 3.99 -11.24
C ALA A 36 -1.40 4.36 -9.82
N ILE A 37 -0.20 3.91 -9.41
CA ILE A 37 0.41 4.37 -8.13
C ILE A 37 1.82 4.96 -8.30
N ILE A 38 2.48 4.89 -9.46
CA ILE A 38 3.84 5.43 -9.57
C ILE A 38 3.95 6.25 -10.86
N PHE A 39 4.49 7.47 -10.71
CA PHE A 39 5.01 8.41 -11.72
C PHE A 39 4.12 9.63 -12.07
N ASP A 40 4.27 10.68 -11.25
CA ASP A 40 3.67 12.02 -11.37
C ASP A 40 4.31 12.90 -12.48
N LEU A 41 4.46 12.42 -13.72
CA LEU A 41 4.71 13.14 -15.00
C LEU A 41 5.78 12.43 -15.85
N GLU A 42 5.33 11.57 -16.75
CA GLU A 42 6.13 10.93 -17.79
C GLU A 42 5.58 11.25 -19.18
N CYS A 43 6.43 11.30 -20.21
CA CYS A 43 5.98 11.50 -21.59
C CYS A 43 5.43 10.21 -22.20
N SER A 44 4.60 10.33 -23.25
CA SER A 44 4.00 9.18 -23.95
C SER A 44 5.02 8.14 -24.39
N HIS A 45 6.18 8.57 -24.89
CA HIS A 45 7.26 7.68 -25.30
C HIS A 45 7.84 6.86 -24.14
N CYS A 46 8.10 7.50 -22.98
CA CYS A 46 8.63 6.79 -21.82
C CYS A 46 7.57 5.87 -21.19
N HIS A 47 6.31 6.31 -21.18
CA HIS A 47 5.19 5.49 -20.73
C HIS A 47 5.06 4.22 -21.59
N ASP A 48 5.09 4.32 -22.92
CA ASP A 48 4.98 3.16 -23.82
C ASP A 48 6.17 2.20 -23.62
N MET A 49 7.40 2.71 -23.47
CA MET A 49 8.57 1.87 -23.18
C MET A 49 8.48 1.14 -21.83
N ILE A 50 7.93 1.79 -20.79
CA ILE A 50 7.73 1.18 -19.47
C ILE A 50 6.59 0.16 -19.55
N PHE A 51 5.49 0.51 -20.20
CA PHE A 51 4.31 -0.34 -20.36
C PHE A 51 4.66 -1.64 -21.10
N ASP A 52 5.39 -1.55 -22.22
CA ASP A 52 5.84 -2.72 -22.98
C ASP A 52 6.69 -3.66 -22.10
N ARG A 53 7.62 -3.10 -21.32
CA ARG A 53 8.45 -3.88 -20.39
C ARG A 53 7.63 -4.53 -19.26
N VAL A 54 6.59 -3.86 -18.75
CA VAL A 54 5.71 -4.41 -17.69
C VAL A 54 4.86 -5.55 -18.25
N VAL A 55 4.31 -5.40 -19.46
CA VAL A 55 3.48 -6.42 -20.14
C VAL A 55 4.27 -7.69 -20.48
N GLU A 56 5.56 -7.57 -20.77
CA GLU A 56 6.43 -8.73 -21.07
C GLU A 56 6.67 -9.66 -19.87
N THR A 57 6.43 -9.21 -18.63
CA THR A 57 6.61 -10.05 -17.45
C THR A 57 5.47 -11.07 -17.32
N LYS A 58 5.75 -12.35 -17.64
CA LYS A 58 4.79 -13.46 -17.42
C LYS A 58 4.57 -13.70 -15.93
N VAL A 59 3.62 -12.99 -15.33
CA VAL A 59 3.13 -13.29 -13.98
C VAL A 59 2.22 -14.52 -14.05
N LYS A 60 2.66 -15.64 -13.48
CA LYS A 60 1.81 -16.86 -13.38
C LYS A 60 0.55 -16.55 -12.57
N THR A 61 -0.60 -16.98 -13.08
CA THR A 61 -1.87 -16.88 -12.37
C THR A 61 -1.86 -17.75 -11.11
N ASP A 62 -2.83 -17.56 -10.22
CA ASP A 62 -2.89 -18.37 -8.99
C ASP A 62 -3.16 -19.85 -9.29
N ASP A 63 -3.90 -20.20 -10.33
CA ASP A 63 -4.15 -21.59 -10.75
C ASP A 63 -2.90 -22.28 -11.32
N GLU A 64 -2.04 -21.56 -12.05
CA GLU A 64 -0.78 -22.07 -12.61
C GLU A 64 0.33 -22.27 -11.56
N ARG A 65 0.14 -21.77 -10.34
CA ARG A 65 1.15 -21.82 -9.28
C ARG A 65 1.16 -23.20 -8.61
N PRO A 66 2.33 -23.86 -8.50
CA PRO A 66 2.45 -25.14 -7.79
C PRO A 66 1.92 -25.05 -6.35
N GLU A 67 1.29 -26.11 -5.86
CA GLU A 67 0.69 -26.13 -4.52
C GLU A 67 1.76 -25.95 -3.42
N GLU A 68 2.99 -26.42 -3.65
CA GLU A 68 4.12 -26.21 -2.76
C GLU A 68 4.45 -24.72 -2.62
N ALA A 69 4.41 -23.97 -3.73
CA ALA A 69 4.65 -22.53 -3.72
C ALA A 69 3.50 -21.78 -3.02
N LYS A 70 2.25 -22.21 -3.22
CA LYS A 70 1.09 -21.66 -2.49
C LYS A 70 1.21 -21.91 -0.99
N LYS A 71 1.53 -23.15 -0.60
CA LYS A 71 1.76 -23.53 0.79
C LYS A 71 2.88 -22.71 1.42
N TYR A 72 4.03 -22.62 0.76
CA TYR A 72 5.15 -21.82 1.23
C TYR A 72 4.75 -20.35 1.47
N GLN A 73 3.98 -19.77 0.56
CA GLN A 73 3.48 -18.40 0.71
C GLN A 73 2.50 -18.26 1.88
N ARG A 74 1.56 -19.20 2.06
CA ARG A 74 0.66 -19.22 3.23
C ARG A 74 1.44 -19.28 4.54
N ASP A 75 2.40 -20.21 4.63
CA ASP A 75 3.23 -20.42 5.82
C ASP A 75 4.10 -19.20 6.11
N TYR A 76 4.67 -18.57 5.08
CA TYR A 76 5.43 -17.33 5.22
C TYR A 76 4.56 -16.19 5.76
N ARG A 77 3.36 -16.00 5.20
CA ARG A 77 2.41 -14.96 5.64
C ARG A 77 2.00 -15.15 7.10
N ALA A 78 1.73 -16.40 7.50
CA ALA A 78 1.39 -16.75 8.88
C ALA A 78 2.53 -16.41 9.85
N ARG A 79 3.76 -16.81 9.54
CA ARG A 79 4.95 -16.51 10.37
C ARG A 79 5.21 -15.02 10.52
N VAL A 80 5.17 -14.27 9.42
CA VAL A 80 5.38 -12.81 9.47
C VAL A 80 4.30 -12.15 10.31
N ARG A 81 3.04 -12.56 10.14
CA ARG A 81 1.92 -12.04 10.94
C ARG A 81 2.10 -12.32 12.43
N GLU A 82 2.46 -13.55 12.79
CA GLU A 82 2.71 -13.94 14.19
C GLU A 82 3.82 -13.09 14.81
N GLN A 83 4.94 -12.91 14.11
CA GLN A 83 6.04 -12.06 14.59
C GLN A 83 5.59 -10.62 14.87
N VAL A 84 4.77 -10.04 13.98
CA VAL A 84 4.22 -8.69 14.22
C VAL A 84 3.25 -8.71 15.39
N LEU A 85 2.36 -9.71 15.51
CA LEU A 85 1.45 -9.77 16.65
C LEU A 85 2.23 -9.78 17.98
N GLN A 86 3.30 -10.57 18.05
CA GLN A 86 4.18 -10.61 19.23
C GLN A 86 4.89 -9.27 19.48
N LEU A 87 5.36 -8.59 18.43
CA LEU A 87 5.96 -7.24 18.54
C LEU A 87 5.00 -6.21 19.17
N TYR A 88 3.69 -6.41 19.01
CA TYR A 88 2.64 -5.56 19.59
C TYR A 88 1.98 -6.18 20.83
N GLY A 89 2.60 -7.19 21.44
CA GLY A 89 2.21 -7.76 22.73
C GLY A 89 1.33 -9.02 22.66
N GLY A 90 0.95 -9.47 21.46
CA GLY A 90 0.30 -10.77 21.26
C GLY A 90 -1.12 -10.89 21.84
N LYS A 91 -1.76 -9.78 22.19
CA LYS A 91 -3.11 -9.77 22.78
C LYS A 91 -3.92 -8.56 22.39
N CYS A 92 -5.24 -8.71 22.42
CA CYS A 92 -6.17 -7.59 22.28
C CYS A 92 -6.00 -6.62 23.45
N VAL A 93 -5.70 -5.35 23.16
CA VAL A 93 -5.52 -4.33 24.20
C VAL A 93 -6.82 -3.97 24.93
N CYS A 94 -7.98 -4.29 24.35
CA CYS A 94 -9.30 -3.99 24.91
C CYS A 94 -9.81 -5.11 25.82
N CYS A 95 -9.94 -6.34 25.32
CA CYS A 95 -10.57 -7.45 26.05
C CYS A 95 -9.60 -8.56 26.47
N GLY A 96 -8.32 -8.46 26.15
CA GLY A 96 -7.30 -9.44 26.56
C GLY A 96 -7.29 -10.76 25.77
N GLU A 97 -8.07 -10.89 24.69
CA GLU A 97 -8.00 -12.05 23.77
C GLU A 97 -6.55 -12.32 23.34
N THR A 98 -6.15 -13.58 23.28
CA THR A 98 -4.77 -14.02 22.99
C THR A 98 -4.65 -14.98 21.81
N ASP A 99 -5.76 -15.57 21.36
CA ASP A 99 -5.73 -16.43 20.17
C ASP A 99 -5.45 -15.57 18.93
N LEU A 100 -4.28 -15.81 18.33
CA LEU A 100 -3.77 -15.09 17.15
C LEU A 100 -4.74 -15.10 15.97
N HIS A 101 -5.61 -16.11 15.88
CA HIS A 101 -6.63 -16.21 14.83
C HIS A 101 -7.75 -15.17 14.99
N PHE A 102 -7.99 -14.69 16.21
CA PHE A 102 -8.97 -13.64 16.48
C PHE A 102 -8.38 -12.23 16.48
N LEU A 103 -7.06 -12.11 16.53
CA LEU A 103 -6.39 -10.80 16.58
C LEU A 103 -6.37 -10.14 15.20
N THR A 104 -6.25 -8.81 15.18
CA THR A 104 -6.09 -7.96 14.01
C THR A 104 -5.36 -6.68 14.40
N PHE A 105 -4.85 -5.96 13.40
CA PHE A 105 -4.18 -4.68 13.58
C PHE A 105 -5.16 -3.54 13.31
N ASP A 106 -5.15 -2.56 14.20
CA ASP A 106 -5.98 -1.36 14.11
C ASP A 106 -5.12 -0.10 14.23
N HIS A 107 -5.54 0.95 13.54
CA HIS A 107 -4.99 2.29 13.69
C HIS A 107 -5.69 2.97 14.86
N LYS A 108 -4.93 3.30 15.92
CA LYS A 108 -5.46 3.93 17.15
C LYS A 108 -6.32 5.15 16.84
N ASN A 109 -5.87 6.00 15.91
CA ASN A 109 -6.54 7.23 15.51
C ASN A 109 -7.35 7.09 14.20
N GLY A 110 -7.63 5.85 13.76
CA GLY A 110 -8.23 5.58 12.46
C GLY A 110 -7.28 5.90 11.29
N GLY A 111 -7.81 6.01 10.07
CA GLY A 111 -7.03 6.39 8.89
C GLY A 111 -6.40 5.24 8.10
N GLY A 112 -6.56 3.98 8.52
CA GLY A 112 -6.02 2.82 7.81
C GLY A 112 -6.47 2.70 6.35
N THR A 113 -7.70 3.14 6.03
CA THR A 113 -8.16 3.20 4.63
C THR A 113 -7.41 4.24 3.80
N LYS A 114 -7.09 5.40 4.39
CA LYS A 114 -6.30 6.46 3.71
C LYS A 114 -4.86 6.00 3.50
N GLU A 115 -4.27 5.36 4.53
CA GLU A 115 -2.93 4.80 4.41
C GLU A 115 -2.88 3.74 3.29
N ARG A 116 -3.79 2.76 3.32
CA ARG A 116 -3.84 1.71 2.29
C ARG A 116 -3.98 2.27 0.88
N ARG A 117 -4.77 3.34 0.69
CA ARG A 117 -4.94 4.01 -0.61
C ARG A 117 -3.69 4.76 -1.06
N SER A 118 -2.96 5.37 -0.13
CA SER A 118 -1.78 6.19 -0.46
C SER A 118 -0.50 5.38 -0.64
N THR A 119 -0.32 4.30 0.14
CA THR A 119 0.91 3.51 0.11
C THR A 119 0.80 2.24 -0.74
N GLY A 120 -0.43 1.77 -1.01
CA GLY A 120 -0.68 0.46 -1.59
C GLY A 120 -0.30 -0.72 -0.69
N MET A 121 0.19 -0.46 0.53
CA MET A 121 0.65 -1.52 1.44
C MET A 121 -0.54 -2.28 2.01
N THR A 122 -0.50 -3.61 1.89
CA THR A 122 -1.54 -4.51 2.38
C THR A 122 -0.92 -5.83 2.86
N GLY A 123 -1.59 -6.49 3.81
CA GLY A 123 -1.18 -7.80 4.31
C GLY A 123 0.32 -7.86 4.65
N SER A 124 1.07 -8.68 3.93
CA SER A 124 2.48 -8.94 4.20
C SER A 124 3.39 -7.72 4.05
N THR A 125 3.14 -6.82 3.08
CA THR A 125 4.01 -5.64 2.91
C THR A 125 3.85 -4.67 4.07
N PHE A 126 2.63 -4.54 4.58
CA PHE A 126 2.34 -3.80 5.81
C PHE A 126 2.99 -4.46 7.02
N TYR A 127 2.85 -5.78 7.19
CA TYR A 127 3.47 -6.48 8.33
C TYR A 127 5.01 -6.38 8.32
N LEU A 128 5.64 -6.52 7.16
CA LEU A 128 7.08 -6.35 7.01
C LEU A 128 7.53 -4.92 7.34
N SER A 129 6.75 -3.91 6.98
CA SER A 129 7.08 -2.52 7.34
C SER A 129 7.05 -2.32 8.86
N LEU A 130 6.09 -2.95 9.56
CA LEU A 130 6.00 -2.92 11.03
C LEU A 130 7.13 -3.69 11.72
N LEU A 131 7.62 -4.79 11.15
CA LEU A 131 8.80 -5.49 11.68
C LEU A 131 10.07 -4.64 11.54
N LYS A 132 10.18 -3.89 10.42
CA LYS A 132 11.33 -3.01 10.18
C LYS A 132 11.30 -1.79 11.09
N HIS A 133 10.13 -1.17 11.25
CA HIS A 133 9.94 -0.01 12.11
C HIS A 133 8.62 -0.15 12.87
N ARG A 134 8.72 -0.44 14.17
CA ARG A 134 7.56 -0.45 15.06
C ARG A 134 6.91 0.93 15.07
N ARG A 135 5.58 0.96 14.98
CA ARG A 135 4.77 2.17 14.91
C ARG A 135 3.87 2.30 16.11
N ASP A 136 3.87 3.45 16.77
CA ASP A 136 3.08 3.66 17.98
C ASP A 136 1.59 3.92 17.70
N ASP A 137 1.23 4.29 16.47
CA ASP A 137 -0.16 4.51 16.04
C ASP A 137 -0.91 3.21 15.75
N ILE A 138 -0.24 2.06 15.77
CA ILE A 138 -0.83 0.74 15.57
C ILE A 138 -1.08 0.06 16.93
N GLN A 139 -2.21 -0.66 17.03
CA GLN A 139 -2.56 -1.51 18.15
C GLN A 139 -3.09 -2.86 17.69
N VAL A 140 -3.07 -3.84 18.60
CA VAL A 140 -3.68 -5.15 18.39
C VAL A 140 -5.04 -5.20 19.08
N LEU A 141 -6.07 -5.55 18.31
CA LEU A 141 -7.44 -5.78 18.79
C LEU A 141 -7.89 -7.16 18.34
N CYS A 142 -8.89 -7.75 19.01
CA CYS A 142 -9.62 -8.85 18.40
C CYS A 142 -10.60 -8.32 17.34
N PHE A 143 -11.04 -9.15 16.40
CA PHE A 143 -11.97 -8.75 15.35
C PHE A 143 -13.23 -8.09 15.91
N ASN A 144 -13.79 -8.62 17.00
CA ASN A 144 -15.00 -8.05 17.62
C ASN A 144 -14.75 -6.65 18.20
N CYS A 145 -13.63 -6.44 18.90
CA CYS A 145 -13.29 -5.12 19.44
C CYS A 145 -13.00 -4.11 18.33
N ASN A 146 -12.28 -4.54 17.29
CA ASN A 146 -11.99 -3.72 16.12
C ASN A 146 -13.29 -3.30 15.38
N CYS A 147 -14.19 -4.26 15.14
CA CYS A 147 -15.50 -3.98 14.55
C CYS A 147 -16.32 -3.03 15.43
N ALA A 148 -16.39 -3.28 16.74
CA ALA A 148 -17.13 -2.42 17.64
C ALA A 148 -16.61 -0.96 17.63
N LYS A 149 -15.29 -0.77 17.64
CA LYS A 149 -14.68 0.55 17.47
C LYS A 149 -15.07 1.20 16.15
N TRP A 150 -15.12 0.44 15.06
CA TRP A 150 -15.52 0.98 13.75
C TRP A 150 -17.01 1.35 13.66
N PHE A 151 -17.90 0.47 14.14
CA PHE A 151 -19.35 0.66 14.04
C PHE A 151 -19.90 1.65 15.08
N TYR A 152 -19.42 1.57 16.32
CA TYR A 152 -19.98 2.31 17.46
C TYR A 152 -19.04 3.42 17.99
N GLY A 153 -17.84 3.56 17.43
CA GLY A 153 -16.81 4.47 17.90
C GLY A 153 -16.04 3.97 19.12
N VAL A 154 -16.63 3.07 19.92
CA VAL A 154 -16.05 2.52 21.15
C VAL A 154 -16.42 1.04 21.30
N CYS A 155 -15.54 0.25 21.92
CA CYS A 155 -15.86 -1.13 22.25
C CYS A 155 -16.73 -1.21 23.51
N PRO A 156 -17.81 -2.03 23.55
CA PRO A 156 -18.61 -2.22 24.76
C PRO A 156 -17.84 -2.69 26.00
N HIS A 157 -16.63 -3.23 25.86
CA HIS A 157 -15.77 -3.58 27.00
C HIS A 157 -15.21 -2.35 27.74
N GLU A 158 -15.12 -1.19 27.08
CA GLU A 158 -14.61 0.04 27.70
C GLU A 158 -15.66 0.75 28.56
N ASN A 159 -16.95 0.44 28.36
CA ASN A 159 -18.08 1.05 29.07
C ASN A 159 -18.69 0.11 30.12
N LYS A 160 -17.92 -0.87 30.62
CA LYS A 160 -18.35 -1.81 31.66
C LYS A 160 -17.79 -1.45 33.02
#